data_AF-A0A552G1B9-F1
#
_entry.id   AF-A0A552G1B9-F1
#
_cell.length_a   1.000
_cell.length_b   1.000
_cell.length_c   1.000
_cell.angle_alpha   90.00
_cell.angle_beta   90.00
_cell.angle_gamma   90.00
#
_symmetry.space_group_name_H-M   'P 1'
#
loop_
_entity.id
_entity.type
_entity.pdbx_description
1 polymer ?
#
loop_
_entity_poly.entity_id
_entity_poly.type
_entity_poly.pdbx_seq_one_letter_code
_entity_poly.pdbx_strand_id
1 'polypeptide(L)' 'MFILEYKLRGKPSQYQAIDEAIRTVQFVRNKCLRYWE' A
#
# COMPACT_ATOMS: atom_id res chain seq x y z
N MET A 1 -1.31 2.17 15.31
CA MET A 1 -1.10 2.36 13.85
C MET A 1 -0.68 3.79 13.63
N PHE A 2 0.57 4.04 13.23
CA PHE A 2 1.02 5.37 12.85
C PHE A 2 0.50 5.66 11.44
N ILE A 3 -0.32 6.70 11.29
CA ILE A 3 -0.84 7.16 10.00
C ILE A 3 -0.13 8.47 9.69
N LEU A 4 0.65 8.48 8.62
CA LEU A 4 1.26 9.71 8.10
C LEU A 4 0.39 10.19 6.95
N GLU A 5 -0.31 11.30 7.16
CA GLU A 5 -1.14 11.92 6.14
C GLU A 5 -0.29 12.88 5.29
N TYR A 6 -0.21 12.59 3.99
CA TYR A 6 0.44 13.45 3.02
C TYR A 6 -0.57 13.92 1.98
N LYS A 7 -0.60 15.23 1.71
CA LYS A 7 -1.41 15.79 0.61
C LYS A 7 -0.66 15.63 -0.71
N LEU A 8 -1.00 14.57 -1.44
CA LEU A 8 -0.49 14.33 -2.80
C LEU A 8 -1.48 14.87 -3.84
N ARG A 9 -0.98 15.69 -4.76
CA ARG A 9 -1.70 16.08 -5.98
C ARG A 9 -1.13 15.28 -7.15
N GLY A 10 -1.89 14.31 -7.63
CA GLY A 10 -1.50 13.42 -8.73
C GLY A 10 -2.54 13.42 -9.84
N LYS A 11 -2.16 12.89 -11.00
CA LYS A 11 -3.11 12.52 -12.05
C LYS A 11 -3.89 11.26 -11.64
N PRO A 12 -5.10 11.02 -12.16
CA PRO A 12 -5.87 9.81 -11.86
C PRO A 12 -5.10 8.50 -12.04
N SER A 13 -4.25 8.41 -13.08
CA SER A 13 -3.41 7.24 -13.33
C SER A 13 -2.34 7.01 -12.25
N GLN A 14 -1.83 8.07 -11.62
CA GLN A 14 -0.85 7.96 -10.55
C GLN A 14 -1.50 7.44 -9.26
N TYR A 15 -2.73 7.86 -8.96
CA TYR A 15 -3.48 7.32 -7.83
C TYR A 15 -3.79 5.83 -8.02
N GLN A 16 -4.21 5.42 -9.23
CA GLN A 16 -4.44 4.01 -9.54
C GLN A 16 -3.17 3.16 -9.35
N ALA A 17 -2.02 3.65 -9.81
CA ALA A 17 -0.74 2.96 -9.61
C ALA A 17 -0.36 2.84 -8.12
N ILE A 18 -0.63 3.88 -7.31
CA ILE A 18 -0.41 3.86 -5.87
C ILE A 18 -1.31 2.81 -5.20
N ASP A 19 -2.60 2.78 -5.53
CA ASP A 19 -3.55 1.82 -4.96
C ASP A 19 -3.15 0.37 -5.29
N GLU A 20 -2.71 0.12 -6.52
CA GLU A 20 -2.20 -1.20 -6.92
C GLU A 20 -0.94 -1.59 -6.15
N ALA A 21 0.01 -0.66 -5.99
CA ALA A 21 1.22 -0.88 -5.21
C ALA A 21 0.91 -1.19 -3.74
N ILE A 22 0.00 -0.42 -3.11
CA ILE A 22 -0.43 -0.65 -1.73
C ILE A 22 -1.03 -2.05 -1.58
N ARG A 23 -1.95 -2.44 -2.48
CA ARG A 23 -2.58 -3.77 -2.46
C ARG A 23 -1.54 -4.90 -2.58
N THR A 24 -0.54 -4.71 -3.45
CA THR A 24 0.52 -5.70 -3.68
C THR A 24 1.40 -5.87 -2.44
N VAL A 25 1.84 -4.77 -1.84
CA VAL A 25 2.67 -4.80 -0.63
C VAL A 25 1.91 -5.37 0.55
N GLN A 26 0.62 -5.04 0.71
CA GLN A 26 -0.22 -5.64 1.75
C GLN A 26 -0.37 -7.15 1.58
N PHE A 27 -0.54 -7.65 0.34
CA PHE A 27 -0.60 -9.09 0.09
C PHE A 27 0.70 -9.79 0.50
N VAL A 28 1.86 -9.26 0.08
CA VAL A 28 3.17 -9.82 0.44
C VAL A 28 3.37 -9.79 1.96
N ARG A 29 3.11 -8.64 2.60
CA ARG A 29 3.20 -8.50 4.07
C ARG A 29 2.34 -9.53 4.78
N ASN A 30 1.07 -9.67 4.39
CA ASN A 30 0.14 -10.61 5.03
C ASN A 30 0.58 -12.06 4.84
N LYS A 31 1.18 -12.41 3.69
CA LYS A 31 1.82 -13.70 3.49
C LYS A 31 3.00 -13.90 4.43
N CYS A 32 3.93 -12.94 4.50
CA CYS A 32 5.10 -13.03 5.40
C CYS A 32 4.69 -13.17 6.87
N LEU A 33 3.71 -12.38 7.33
CA LEU A 33 3.21 -12.46 8.70
C LEU A 33 2.64 -13.85 9.01
N ARG A 34 1.92 -14.47 8.07
CA ARG A 34 1.39 -15.83 8.23
C ARG A 34 2.49 -16.91 8.36
N TYR A 35 3.64 -16.72 7.74
CA TYR A 35 4.77 -17.67 7.83
C TYR A 35 5.70 -17.40 9.02
N TRP A 36 5.48 -16.29 9.73
CA TRP A 36 6.27 -15.92 10.90
C TRP A 36 5.71 -16.52 12.22
N GLU A 37 4.47 -17.00 12.19
CA GLU A 37 3.86 -17.82 13.26
C GLU A 37 4.40 -19.26 13.24
#